data_AF-A0AAU4MPN5-F1
#
_entry.id   AF-A0AAU4MPN5-F1
#
_cell.length_a   1.000
_cell.length_b   1.000
_cell.length_c   1.000
_cell.angle_alpha   90.00
_cell.angle_beta   90.00
_cell.angle_gamma   90.00
#
_symmetry.space_group_name_H-M   'P 1'
#
loop_
_entity.id
_entity.type
_entity.pdbx_description
1 polymer ?
#
loop_
_entity_poly.entity_id
_entity_poly.type
_entity_poly.pdbx_seq_one_letter_code
_entity_poly.pdbx_strand_id
1 'polypeptide(L)'
;MSGRRSLVWLGLTPEPERELPRSVAALRAPRRDTAAVPPELADAEHRRVQRLILRGTRRSWLRYLAEVTHLVTAVADGSRPGDRRAALLAGEVVLDHHHMLIGLPGPGYDSTAADRSALEEAVRALRTGTTAGTDSTGTGTSRTGMPASVTGAETTDGTARGRA
;
A
#
# COMPACT_ATOMS: atom_id res chain seq x y z
N MET A 1 -33.29 24.58 -16.91
CA MET A 1 -32.47 23.81 -17.87
C MET A 1 -31.48 22.95 -17.09
N SER A 2 -31.76 21.65 -16.92
CA SER A 2 -30.91 20.74 -16.15
C SER A 2 -29.69 20.38 -16.99
N GLY A 3 -28.53 20.99 -16.68
CA GLY A 3 -27.25 20.60 -17.26
C GLY A 3 -27.02 19.11 -17.01
N ARG A 4 -27.02 18.32 -18.08
CA ARG A 4 -26.68 16.90 -18.01
C ARG A 4 -25.28 16.81 -17.41
N ARG A 5 -25.20 16.25 -16.21
CA ARG A 5 -23.95 16.00 -15.49
C ARG A 5 -23.22 14.95 -16.31
N SER A 6 -22.27 15.37 -17.14
CA SER A 6 -21.45 14.44 -17.91
C SER A 6 -20.62 13.62 -16.92
N LEU A 7 -21.01 12.35 -16.73
CA LEU A 7 -20.32 11.35 -15.91
C LEU A 7 -19.22 10.64 -16.71
N VAL A 8 -18.85 11.15 -17.89
CA VAL A 8 -17.84 10.54 -18.78
C VAL A 8 -16.45 10.48 -18.13
N TRP A 9 -16.21 11.29 -17.08
CA TRP A 9 -14.98 11.22 -16.28
C TRP A 9 -14.99 10.07 -15.23
N LEU A 10 -16.11 9.36 -15.06
CA LEU A 10 -16.26 8.19 -14.17
C LEU A 10 -16.13 6.89 -14.95
N GLY A 11 -15.15 6.79 -15.85
CA GLY A 11 -14.76 5.50 -16.40
C GLY A 11 -14.13 4.67 -15.28
N LEU A 12 -14.97 4.09 -14.43
CA LEU A 12 -14.59 3.22 -13.32
C LEU A 12 -14.87 1.79 -13.74
N THR A 13 -13.81 1.07 -14.09
CA THR A 13 -13.54 -0.28 -13.58
C THR A 13 -12.21 -0.76 -14.16
N PRO A 14 -11.21 -0.90 -13.29
CA PRO A 14 -10.71 -2.24 -13.00
C PRO A 14 -10.71 -2.54 -11.48
N GLU A 15 -10.60 -3.81 -11.11
CA GLU A 15 -10.49 -4.32 -9.74
C GLU A 15 -9.67 -3.44 -8.75
N PRO A 16 -8.49 -2.89 -9.10
CA PRO A 16 -7.71 -2.02 -8.21
C PRO A 16 -8.40 -0.70 -7.79
N GLU A 17 -9.36 -0.17 -8.55
CA GLU A 17 -10.10 1.04 -8.15
C GLU A 17 -10.96 0.82 -6.90
N ARG A 18 -11.40 -0.43 -6.67
CA ARG A 18 -12.12 -0.79 -5.44
C ARG A 18 -11.22 -0.73 -4.21
N GLU A 19 -9.91 -0.92 -4.39
CA GLU A 19 -8.93 -0.90 -3.32
C GLU A 19 -8.46 0.53 -2.99
N LEU A 20 -8.67 1.49 -3.89
CA LEU A 20 -8.22 2.87 -3.74
C LEU A 20 -8.66 3.52 -2.41
N PRO A 21 -9.94 3.44 -1.96
CA PRO A 21 -10.33 4.03 -0.69
C PRO A 21 -9.57 3.43 0.51
N ARG A 22 -9.28 2.13 0.47
CA ARG A 22 -8.51 1.45 1.51
C ARG A 22 -7.04 1.88 1.48
N SER A 23 -6.44 1.95 0.30
CA SER A 23 -5.05 2.40 0.12
C SER A 23 -4.87 3.86 0.52
N VAL A 24 -5.78 4.75 0.13
CA VAL A 24 -5.75 6.17 0.53
C VAL A 24 -5.98 6.33 2.04
N ALA A 25 -6.89 5.55 2.62
CA ALA A 25 -7.06 5.53 4.07
C ALA A 25 -5.78 5.07 4.79
N ALA A 26 -5.07 4.07 4.25
CA ALA A 26 -3.78 3.64 4.77
C ALA A 26 -2.72 4.76 4.72
N LEU A 27 -2.65 5.48 3.60
CA LEU A 27 -1.74 6.62 3.44
C LEU A 27 -2.05 7.76 4.40
N ARG A 28 -3.33 7.99 4.71
CA ARG A 28 -3.79 9.07 5.61
C ARG A 28 -3.70 8.71 7.08
N ALA A 29 -3.67 7.43 7.44
CA ALA A 29 -3.58 7.00 8.83
C ALA A 29 -2.23 7.42 9.45
N PRO A 30 -2.22 8.08 10.63
CA PRO A 30 -1.01 8.24 11.43
C PRO A 30 -0.49 6.84 11.79
N ARG A 31 0.83 6.63 11.67
CA ARG A 31 1.46 5.34 11.90
C ARG A 31 1.14 4.81 13.32
N ARG A 32 0.23 3.84 13.39
CA ARG A 32 0.19 2.85 14.47
C ARG A 32 0.71 1.55 13.88
N ASP A 33 1.58 0.87 14.62
CA ASP A 33 2.27 -0.33 14.20
C ASP A 33 1.32 -1.35 13.54
N THR A 34 1.56 -1.56 12.24
CA THR A 34 1.49 -2.81 11.47
C THR A 34 0.25 -3.73 11.51
N ALA A 35 -0.88 -3.38 12.12
CA ALA A 35 -2.05 -4.27 12.10
C ALA A 35 -3.32 -3.58 11.60
N ALA A 36 -3.44 -3.54 10.27
CA ALA A 36 -4.64 -3.18 9.51
C ALA A 36 -5.12 -1.71 9.62
N VAL A 37 -5.51 -1.15 8.46
CA VAL A 37 -6.27 0.11 8.41
C VAL A 37 -7.56 -0.08 9.21
N PRO A 38 -7.86 0.77 10.21
CA PRO A 38 -9.14 0.74 10.90
C PRO A 38 -10.28 0.81 9.87
N PRO A 39 -11.29 -0.08 9.95
CA PRO A 39 -12.39 -0.12 8.99
C PRO A 39 -13.10 1.23 8.89
N GLU A 40 -13.19 1.96 10.00
CA GLU A 40 -13.78 3.30 10.07
C GLU A 40 -13.09 4.33 9.15
N LEU A 41 -11.75 4.25 9.01
CA LEU A 41 -10.99 5.14 8.13
C LEU A 41 -11.23 4.78 6.66
N ALA A 42 -11.27 3.48 6.35
CA ALA A 42 -11.60 3.01 5.00
C ALA A 42 -13.05 3.39 4.63
N ASP A 43 -14.01 3.27 5.56
CA ASP A 43 -15.41 3.64 5.34
C ASP A 43 -15.61 5.15 5.24
N ALA A 44 -14.84 5.94 6.00
CA ALA A 44 -14.83 7.39 5.86
C ALA A 44 -14.32 7.82 4.49
N GLU A 45 -13.26 7.17 4.00
CA GLU A 45 -12.71 7.43 2.67
C GLU A 45 -13.69 6.98 1.58
N HIS A 46 -14.30 5.81 1.72
CA HIS A 46 -15.33 5.31 0.83
C HIS A 46 -16.51 6.30 0.74
N ARG A 47 -17.02 6.80 1.86
CA ARG A 47 -18.07 7.83 1.89
C ARG A 47 -17.62 9.16 1.28
N ARG A 48 -16.34 9.51 1.36
CA ARG A 48 -15.78 10.72 0.71
C ARG A 48 -15.78 10.55 -0.81
N VAL A 49 -15.25 9.44 -1.31
CA VAL A 49 -15.23 9.10 -2.74
C VAL A 49 -16.65 8.99 -3.28
N GLN A 50 -17.54 8.27 -2.59
CA GLN A 50 -18.95 8.14 -2.97
C GLN A 50 -19.64 9.51 -3.06
N ARG A 51 -19.39 10.44 -2.13
CA ARG A 51 -19.94 11.81 -2.22
C ARG A 51 -19.36 12.59 -3.41
N LEU A 52 -18.07 12.43 -3.71
CA LEU A 52 -17.43 13.04 -4.89
C LEU A 52 -18.03 12.48 -6.20
N ILE A 53 -18.30 11.18 -6.26
CA ILE A 53 -18.92 10.54 -7.43
C ILE A 53 -20.37 11.01 -7.61
N LEU A 54 -21.18 10.95 -6.54
CA LEU A 54 -22.63 11.22 -6.63
C LEU A 54 -22.98 12.72 -6.69
N ARG A 55 -22.16 13.56 -6.06
CA ARG A 55 -22.47 14.99 -5.86
C ARG A 55 -21.32 15.93 -6.19
N GLY A 56 -20.16 15.39 -6.57
CA GLY A 56 -18.99 16.21 -6.88
C GLY A 56 -19.08 16.87 -8.25
N THR A 57 -18.09 17.71 -8.47
CA THR A 57 -17.80 18.35 -9.75
C THR A 57 -16.47 17.83 -10.27
N ARG A 58 -16.20 18.02 -11.56
CA ARG A 58 -14.88 17.78 -12.15
C ARG A 58 -13.76 18.43 -11.34
N ARG A 59 -13.95 19.67 -10.88
CA ARG A 59 -12.94 20.40 -10.09
C ARG A 59 -12.68 19.75 -8.74
N SER A 60 -13.73 19.33 -8.02
CA SER A 60 -13.54 18.64 -6.74
C SER A 60 -12.92 17.25 -6.89
N TRP A 61 -13.19 16.58 -8.01
CA TRP A 61 -12.58 15.30 -8.36
C TRP A 61 -11.08 15.46 -8.69
N LEU A 62 -10.71 16.40 -9.57
CA LEU A 62 -9.30 16.66 -9.88
C LEU A 62 -8.51 17.09 -8.64
N ARG A 63 -9.11 17.89 -7.75
CA ARG A 63 -8.50 18.23 -6.46
C ARG A 63 -8.26 16.99 -5.60
N TYR A 64 -9.20 16.05 -5.58
CA TYR A 64 -9.04 14.79 -4.85
C TYR A 64 -7.86 13.98 -5.41
N LEU A 65 -7.73 13.89 -6.74
CA LEU A 65 -6.60 13.20 -7.36
C LEU A 65 -5.27 13.87 -7.01
N ALA A 66 -5.18 15.20 -7.09
CA ALA A 66 -3.98 15.94 -6.69
C ALA A 66 -3.62 15.69 -5.21
N GLU A 67 -4.61 15.65 -4.30
CA GLU A 67 -4.37 15.28 -2.90
C GLU A 67 -3.77 13.86 -2.76
N VAL A 68 -4.22 12.89 -3.56
CA VAL A 68 -3.67 11.53 -3.54
C VAL A 68 -2.26 11.51 -4.15
N THR A 69 -2.02 12.25 -5.24
CA THR A 69 -0.68 12.43 -5.83
C THR A 69 0.32 12.94 -4.80
N HIS A 70 -0.04 13.94 -4.02
CA HIS A 70 0.80 14.44 -2.93
C HIS A 70 1.09 13.38 -1.85
N LEU A 71 0.14 12.51 -1.52
CA LEU A 71 0.37 11.42 -0.56
C LEU A 71 1.34 10.37 -1.11
N VAL A 72 1.17 9.97 -2.37
CA VAL A 72 2.01 8.96 -3.02
C VAL A 72 3.44 9.46 -3.17
N THR A 73 3.62 10.68 -3.67
CA THR A 73 4.94 11.31 -3.86
C THR A 73 5.69 11.46 -2.53
N ALA A 74 5.02 11.91 -1.47
CA ALA A 74 5.61 12.03 -0.14
C ALA A 74 6.03 10.68 0.49
N VAL A 75 5.36 9.57 0.14
CA VAL A 75 5.79 8.23 0.58
C VAL A 75 6.93 7.69 -0.29
N ALA A 76 6.93 8.02 -1.58
CA ALA A 76 7.97 7.60 -2.51
C ALA A 76 9.33 8.24 -2.20
N ASP A 77 9.35 9.55 -1.94
CA ASP A 77 10.55 10.32 -1.59
C ASP A 77 11.02 10.16 -0.13
N GLY A 78 10.21 9.49 0.70
CA GLY A 78 10.51 9.22 2.11
C GLY A 78 10.28 10.41 3.05
N SER A 79 9.75 11.54 2.56
CA SER A 79 9.38 12.70 3.37
C SER A 79 8.20 12.40 4.31
N ARG A 80 7.41 11.36 4.01
CA ARG A 80 6.33 10.86 4.85
C ARG A 80 6.48 9.36 5.10
N PRO A 81 6.33 8.89 6.35
CA PRO A 81 6.18 7.47 6.62
C PRO A 81 4.84 6.96 6.08
N GLY A 82 4.85 5.85 5.34
CA GLY A 82 3.64 5.23 4.80
C GLY A 82 3.89 3.84 4.24
N ASP A 83 2.83 3.09 4.01
CA ASP A 83 2.90 1.79 3.35
C ASP A 83 3.24 1.99 1.86
N ARG A 84 4.45 1.59 1.45
CA ARG A 84 4.91 1.69 0.06
C ARG A 84 4.09 0.86 -0.91
N ARG A 85 3.52 -0.27 -0.48
CA ARG A 85 2.66 -1.11 -1.33
C ARG A 85 1.31 -0.42 -1.56
N ALA A 86 0.73 0.17 -0.52
CA ALA A 86 -0.47 0.98 -0.65
C ALA A 86 -0.22 2.24 -1.51
N ALA A 87 0.93 2.88 -1.37
CA ALA A 87 1.34 4.01 -2.20
C ALA A 87 1.47 3.62 -3.68
N LEU A 88 2.03 2.45 -3.98
CA LEU A 88 2.17 1.95 -5.34
C LEU A 88 0.80 1.71 -5.98
N LEU A 89 -0.09 0.98 -5.30
CA LEU A 89 -1.45 0.72 -5.79
C LEU A 89 -2.22 2.03 -6.04
N ALA A 90 -2.18 2.96 -5.08
CA ALA A 90 -2.83 4.26 -5.26
C ALA A 90 -2.24 5.07 -6.42
N GLY A 91 -0.91 5.06 -6.57
CA GLY A 91 -0.21 5.76 -7.64
C GLY A 91 -0.56 5.21 -9.02
N GLU A 92 -0.62 3.89 -9.18
CA GLU A 92 -0.99 3.24 -10.44
C GLU A 92 -2.43 3.57 -10.87
N VAL A 93 -3.38 3.52 -9.93
CA VAL A 93 -4.79 3.84 -10.22
C VAL A 93 -4.97 5.31 -10.60
N VAL A 94 -4.34 6.24 -9.87
CA VAL A 94 -4.45 7.68 -10.19
C VAL A 94 -3.78 8.01 -11.53
N LEU A 95 -2.65 7.36 -11.84
CA LEU A 95 -1.98 7.54 -13.12
C LEU A 95 -2.85 7.05 -14.30
N ASP A 96 -3.48 5.88 -14.15
CA ASP A 96 -4.45 5.37 -15.14
C ASP A 96 -5.60 6.36 -15.35
N HIS A 97 -6.13 6.91 -14.26
CA HIS A 97 -7.19 7.91 -14.33
C HIS A 97 -6.77 9.18 -15.09
N HIS A 98 -5.53 9.66 -14.88
CA HIS A 98 -5.02 10.81 -15.63
C HIS A 98 -4.81 10.49 -17.12
N HIS A 99 -4.43 9.25 -17.46
CA HIS A 99 -4.32 8.81 -18.86
C HIS A 99 -5.69 8.76 -19.55
N MET A 100 -6.74 8.32 -18.86
CA MET A 100 -8.09 8.31 -19.40
C MET A 100 -8.62 9.71 -19.78
N LEU A 101 -8.07 10.78 -19.18
CA LEU A 101 -8.42 12.16 -19.56
C LEU A 101 -8.01 12.53 -21.00
N ILE A 102 -7.08 11.80 -21.63
CA ILE A 102 -6.62 12.07 -23.01
C ILE A 102 -7.76 11.95 -24.03
N GLY A 103 -8.73 11.07 -23.76
CA GLY A 103 -9.88 10.83 -24.62
C GLY A 103 -11.03 11.83 -24.42
N LEU A 104 -10.90 12.76 -23.46
CA LEU A 104 -11.98 13.69 -23.11
C LEU A 104 -11.73 15.07 -23.70
N PRO A 105 -12.75 15.72 -24.28
CA PRO A 105 -12.62 17.09 -24.74
C PRO A 105 -12.39 18.07 -23.57
N GLY A 106 -11.51 19.04 -23.79
CA GLY A 106 -11.22 20.15 -22.88
C GLY A 106 -9.88 20.03 -22.13
N PRO A 107 -9.51 21.04 -21.32
CA PRO A 107 -8.15 21.25 -20.83
C PRO A 107 -7.70 20.28 -19.72
N GLY A 108 -8.47 19.23 -19.43
CA GLY A 108 -8.24 18.37 -18.26
C GLY A 108 -6.92 17.62 -18.33
N TYR A 109 -6.62 17.05 -19.49
CA TYR A 109 -5.40 16.27 -19.71
C TYR A 109 -4.13 17.13 -19.52
N ASP A 110 -4.12 18.32 -20.11
CA ASP A 110 -3.02 19.28 -19.99
C ASP A 110 -2.88 19.78 -18.56
N SER A 111 -4.01 20.09 -17.90
CA SER A 111 -4.01 20.59 -16.53
C SER A 111 -3.42 19.62 -15.50
N THR A 112 -3.36 18.32 -15.83
CA THR A 112 -2.79 17.27 -14.97
C THR A 112 -1.41 16.78 -15.42
N ALA A 113 -0.73 17.48 -16.33
CA ALA A 113 0.58 17.06 -16.84
C ALA A 113 1.66 16.98 -15.75
N ALA A 114 1.67 17.95 -14.82
CA ALA A 114 2.58 17.96 -13.68
C ALA A 114 2.32 16.79 -12.73
N ASP A 115 1.05 16.55 -12.37
CA ASP A 115 0.65 15.43 -11.51
C ASP A 115 1.04 14.08 -12.11
N ARG A 116 0.85 13.90 -13.42
CA ARG A 116 1.27 12.68 -14.13
C ARG A 116 2.78 12.45 -14.07
N SER A 117 3.57 13.47 -14.38
CA SER A 117 5.03 13.35 -14.38
C SER A 117 5.55 12.97 -12.99
N ALA A 118 5.01 13.59 -11.94
CA ALA A 118 5.35 13.28 -10.56
C ALA A 118 4.92 11.86 -10.15
N LEU A 119 3.75 11.39 -10.59
CA LEU A 119 3.28 10.02 -10.33
C LEU A 119 4.12 8.96 -11.06
N GLU A 120 4.49 9.21 -12.32
CA GLU A 120 5.36 8.30 -13.08
C GLU A 120 6.71 8.09 -12.39
N GLU A 121 7.31 9.17 -11.90
CA GLU A 121 8.55 9.13 -11.14
C GLU A 121 8.37 8.41 -9.79
N ALA A 122 7.33 8.75 -9.03
CA ALA A 122 7.03 8.12 -7.74
C ALA A 122 6.76 6.62 -7.88
N VAL A 123 5.96 6.19 -8.86
CA VAL A 123 5.68 4.77 -9.14
C VAL A 123 6.96 4.02 -9.51
N ARG A 124 7.85 4.63 -10.31
CA ARG A 124 9.15 4.05 -10.63
C ARG A 124 10.00 3.84 -9.38
N ALA A 125 10.11 4.86 -8.51
CA ALA A 125 10.86 4.79 -7.25
C ALA A 125 10.27 3.78 -6.25
N LEU A 126 8.95 3.64 -6.22
CA LEU A 126 8.28 2.65 -5.38
C LEU A 126 8.59 1.22 -5.84
N ARG A 127 8.52 0.95 -7.15
CA ARG A 127 8.85 -0.37 -7.73
C ARG A 127 10.30 -0.76 -7.50
N THR A 128 11.26 0.15 -7.71
CA THR A 128 12.69 -0.13 -7.45
C THR A 128 12.99 -0.37 -5.97
N GLY A 129 12.30 0.34 -5.08
CA GLY A 129 12.40 0.09 -3.63
C GLY A 129 11.81 -1.24 -3.19
N THR A 130 10.74 -1.72 -3.84
CA THR A 130 10.13 -3.02 -3.56
C THR A 130 11.02 -4.20 -4.00
N THR A 131 11.73 -4.10 -5.12
CA THR A 131 12.66 -5.15 -5.56
C THR A 131 13.85 -5.29 -4.60
N ALA A 132 14.45 -4.16 -4.18
CA ALA A 132 15.57 -4.16 -3.22
C ALA A 132 15.19 -4.73 -1.83
N GLY A 133 13.95 -4.50 -1.38
CA GLY A 133 13.45 -5.07 -0.13
C GLY A 133 13.22 -6.58 -0.17
N THR A 134 12.97 -7.15 -1.36
CA THR A 134 12.73 -8.59 -1.54
C THR A 134 14.05 -9.38 -1.58
N ASP A 135 15.11 -8.79 -2.14
CA ASP A 135 16.45 -9.41 -2.21
C ASP A 135 17.17 -9.48 -0.85
N SER A 136 16.68 -8.74 0.15
CA SER A 136 17.30 -8.64 1.49
C SER A 136 16.88 -9.76 2.47
N THR A 137 16.00 -10.70 2.07
CA THR A 137 15.49 -11.77 2.96
C THR A 137 16.15 -13.14 2.74
N GLY A 138 17.16 -13.22 1.86
CA GLY A 138 17.79 -14.49 1.47
C GLY A 138 19.27 -14.60 1.80
N THR A 139 19.70 -14.55 3.07
CA THR A 139 21.01 -15.10 3.48
C THR A 139 20.99 -15.48 4.96
N GLY A 140 21.12 -16.78 5.27
CA GLY A 140 21.39 -17.23 6.63
C GLY A 140 20.81 -18.58 7.08
N THR A 141 20.43 -19.51 6.20
CA THR A 141 20.33 -20.92 6.59
C THR A 141 21.69 -21.60 6.40
N SER A 142 22.40 -21.80 7.50
CA SER A 142 23.34 -22.92 7.64
C SER A 142 23.05 -23.59 8.97
N ARG A 143 22.48 -24.78 8.83
CA ARG A 143 22.08 -25.75 9.84
C ARG A 143 23.23 -26.75 9.92
N THR A 144 23.84 -26.93 11.09
CA THR A 144 24.58 -28.12 11.58
C THR A 144 25.10 -27.74 12.97
N GLY A 145 24.91 -28.43 14.08
CA GLY A 145 24.25 -29.67 14.46
C GLY A 145 24.63 -29.84 15.93
N MET A 146 23.66 -29.92 16.83
CA MET A 146 23.91 -30.07 18.27
C MET A 146 23.04 -31.23 18.76
N PRO A 147 23.61 -32.37 19.19
CA PRO A 147 22.89 -33.29 20.04
C PRO A 147 23.15 -32.98 21.51
N ALA A 148 22.06 -32.82 22.25
CA ALA A 148 22.03 -32.79 23.69
C ALA A 148 22.39 -34.18 24.26
N SER A 149 23.26 -34.23 25.26
CA SER A 149 23.43 -35.39 26.15
C SER A 149 24.00 -34.91 27.48
N VAL A 150 23.13 -34.63 28.44
CA VAL A 150 23.47 -34.67 29.87
C VAL A 150 22.38 -35.50 30.53
N THR A 151 22.68 -36.78 30.73
CA THR A 151 21.91 -37.68 31.59
C THR A 151 22.76 -37.91 32.82
N GLY A 152 22.31 -37.35 33.95
CA GLY A 152 22.89 -37.63 35.26
C GLY A 152 22.64 -39.09 35.63
N ALA A 153 23.71 -39.81 35.93
CA ALA A 153 23.66 -41.14 36.53
C ALA A 153 24.11 -40.97 37.99
N GLU A 154 23.14 -40.88 38.89
CA GLU A 154 23.33 -41.09 40.32
C GLU A 154 22.71 -42.46 40.61
N THR A 155 23.56 -43.47 40.82
CA THR A 155 23.11 -44.80 41.27
C THR A 155 23.96 -45.21 42.47
N THR A 156 23.19 -45.61 43.47
CA THR A 156 23.47 -45.93 44.85
C THR A 156 24.52 -47.00 45.10
N ASP A 157 25.21 -46.77 46.21
CA ASP A 157 25.82 -47.71 47.15
C ASP A 157 25.02 -49.02 47.34
N GLY A 158 25.69 -50.15 47.54
CA GLY A 158 25.04 -51.47 47.59
C GLY A 158 25.98 -52.67 47.71
N THR A 159 26.64 -52.77 48.86
CA THR A 159 27.52 -53.85 49.34
C THR A 159 26.86 -55.26 49.44
N ALA A 160 27.66 -56.31 49.14
CA ALA A 160 27.76 -57.64 49.80
C ALA A 160 27.41 -58.95 49.02
N ARG A 161 28.49 -59.77 48.88
CA ARG A 161 28.68 -61.19 49.30
C ARG A 161 28.10 -62.40 48.53
N GLY A 162 29.01 -63.37 48.35
CA GLY A 162 28.80 -64.84 48.27
C GLY A 162 28.92 -65.38 46.84
N ARG A 163 29.95 -66.11 46.36
CA ARG A 163 30.67 -67.32 46.84
C ARG A 163 29.75 -68.49 47.21
N ALA A 164 29.43 -69.35 46.24
CA ALA A 164 29.94 -70.73 46.08
C ALA A 164 29.14 -71.43 44.98
#